data_AF-A0A483AHE5-F1
#
_entry.id   AF-A0A483AHE5-F1
#
_cell.length_a   1.000
_cell.length_b   1.000
_cell.length_c   1.000
_cell.angle_alpha   90.00
_cell.angle_beta   90.00
_cell.angle_gamma   90.00
#
_symmetry.space_group_name_H-M   'P 1'
#
loop_
_entity.id
_entity.type
_entity.pdbx_description
1 polymer ?
#
loop_
_entity_poly.entity_id
_entity_poly.type
_entity_poly.pdbx_seq_one_letter_code
_entity_poly.pdbx_strand_id
1 'polypeptide(L)'
;MEKFTLYEKIKAILNEWDPIGVYSRESLNGWPEWPDDEYTSYIGGLINLIELNATEEDFFDYLWEVETKHIGMPGNRENTTTHAKKIKNLTK
;
A
#
# COMPACT_ATOMS: atom_id res chain seq x y z
N MET A 1 17.07 14.46 11.11
CA MET A 1 15.75 13.92 10.75
C MET A 1 15.90 13.33 9.37
N GLU A 2 15.91 12.01 9.25
CA GLU A 2 16.08 11.36 7.94
C GLU A 2 14.89 11.71 7.05
N LYS A 3 15.18 12.13 5.82
CA LYS A 3 14.16 12.31 4.79
C LYS A 3 13.91 10.96 4.14
N PHE A 4 12.76 10.35 4.41
CA PHE A 4 12.35 9.14 3.69
C PHE A 4 12.24 9.42 2.18
N THR A 5 12.77 8.49 1.39
CA THR A 5 12.59 8.41 -0.05
C THR A 5 11.12 8.18 -0.41
N LEU A 6 10.74 8.45 -1.67
CA LEU A 6 9.38 8.16 -2.13
C LEU A 6 9.03 6.67 -1.97
N TYR A 7 10.01 5.80 -2.25
CA TYR A 7 9.89 4.36 -2.07
C TYR A 7 9.52 3.99 -0.63
N GLU A 8 10.28 4.49 0.36
CA GLU A 8 10.04 4.19 1.78
C GLU A 8 8.69 4.71 2.27
N LYS A 9 8.23 5.87 1.77
CA LYS A 9 6.91 6.41 2.10
C LYS A 9 5.78 5.54 1.55
N ILE A 10 5.86 5.11 0.30
CA ILE A 10 4.84 4.23 -0.30
C ILE A 10 4.82 2.89 0.43
N LYS A 11 6.00 2.33 0.69
CA LYS A 11 6.16 1.08 1.43
C LYS A 11 5.46 1.12 2.79
N ALA A 12 5.70 2.17 3.58
CA ALA A 12 5.05 2.33 4.87
C ALA A 12 3.52 2.38 4.75
N ILE A 13 2.99 3.10 3.75
CA ILE A 13 1.54 3.17 3.51
C ILE A 13 0.97 1.81 3.10
N LEU A 14 1.69 1.01 2.31
CA LEU A 14 1.25 -0.34 1.95
C LEU A 14 1.26 -1.30 3.15
N ASN A 15 2.24 -1.17 4.03
CA ASN A 15 2.29 -1.94 5.27
C ASN A 15 1.17 -1.54 6.25
N GLU A 16 0.68 -0.29 6.19
CA GLU A 16 -0.52 0.14 6.92
C GLU A 16 -1.82 -0.34 6.26
N TRP A 17 -1.83 -0.47 4.92
CA TRP A 17 -3.00 -0.91 4.16
C TRP A 17 -3.32 -2.39 4.41
N ASP A 18 -2.30 -3.26 4.38
CA ASP A 18 -2.33 -4.64 4.89
C ASP A 18 -3.63 -5.43 4.66
N PRO A 19 -4.04 -5.68 3.41
CA PRO A 19 -5.31 -6.33 3.10
C PRO A 19 -5.40 -7.78 3.60
N ILE A 20 -4.27 -8.43 3.88
CA ILE A 20 -4.20 -9.82 4.39
C ILE A 20 -3.95 -9.89 5.90
N GLY A 21 -3.74 -8.75 6.57
CA GLY A 21 -3.55 -8.69 8.02
C GLY A 21 -2.19 -9.20 8.50
N VAL A 22 -1.19 -9.28 7.63
CA VAL A 22 0.14 -9.78 7.99
C VAL A 22 0.87 -8.81 8.91
N TYR A 23 0.68 -7.50 8.82
CA TYR A 23 1.33 -6.55 9.75
C TYR A 23 0.54 -6.35 11.07
N SER A 24 -0.57 -7.07 11.28
CA SER A 24 -1.31 -7.04 12.54
C SER A 24 -0.52 -7.69 13.69
N ARG A 25 -0.72 -7.22 14.94
CA ARG A 25 -0.03 -7.80 16.11
C ARG A 25 -0.43 -9.25 16.38
N GLU A 26 -1.62 -9.65 15.94
CA GLU A 26 -2.21 -10.97 16.13
C GLU A 26 -1.61 -12.01 15.17
N SER A 27 -1.21 -11.59 13.97
CA SER A 27 -0.62 -12.48 12.95
C SER A 27 0.78 -12.97 13.35
N LEU A 28 1.47 -12.25 14.23
CA LEU A 28 2.89 -12.48 14.55
C LEU A 28 3.19 -13.82 15.23
N ASN A 29 2.26 -14.45 15.95
CA ASN A 29 2.45 -15.74 16.67
C ASN A 29 3.85 -15.97 17.29
N GLY A 30 4.47 -14.93 17.85
CA GLY A 30 5.81 -14.99 18.46
C GLY A 30 7.02 -14.81 17.52
N TRP A 31 6.82 -14.56 16.23
CA TRP A 31 7.89 -14.13 15.31
C TRP A 31 8.34 -12.70 15.63
N PRO A 32 9.66 -12.42 15.57
CA PRO A 32 10.21 -11.12 15.94
C PRO A 32 9.87 -10.01 14.92
N GLU A 33 9.64 -10.37 13.66
CA GLU A 33 9.41 -9.43 12.56
C GLU A 33 8.73 -10.12 11.35
N TRP A 34 7.82 -9.41 10.67
CA TRP A 34 7.28 -9.85 9.38
C TRP A 34 8.26 -9.52 8.24
N PRO A 35 8.26 -10.27 7.13
CA PRO A 35 8.94 -9.86 5.91
C PRO A 35 8.48 -8.45 5.53
N ASP A 36 9.41 -7.50 5.56
CA ASP A 36 9.15 -6.10 5.21
C ASP A 36 9.02 -5.92 3.68
N ASP A 37 8.82 -7.00 2.91
CA ASP A 37 8.82 -7.00 1.45
C ASP A 37 7.50 -7.44 0.81
N GLU A 38 6.50 -7.87 1.61
CA GLU A 38 5.22 -8.44 1.14
C GLU A 38 4.55 -7.61 0.03
N TYR A 39 4.49 -6.29 0.20
CA TYR A 39 3.83 -5.38 -0.75
C TYR A 39 4.78 -4.63 -1.67
N THR A 40 6.08 -4.87 -1.58
CA THR A 40 7.08 -4.04 -2.28
C THR A 40 7.02 -4.15 -3.80
N SER A 41 6.55 -5.28 -4.32
CA SER A 41 6.35 -5.50 -5.76
C SER A 41 5.36 -4.52 -6.39
N TYR A 42 4.42 -3.97 -5.60
CA TYR A 42 3.41 -3.03 -6.08
C TYR A 42 3.86 -1.57 -6.06
N ILE A 43 5.01 -1.25 -5.45
CA ILE A 43 5.51 0.12 -5.32
C ILE A 43 5.80 0.74 -6.69
N GLY A 44 6.35 -0.03 -7.64
CA GLY A 44 6.70 0.46 -8.96
C GLY A 44 5.50 1.05 -9.72
N GLY A 45 4.34 0.39 -9.66
CA GLY A 45 3.11 0.90 -10.29
C GLY A 45 2.61 2.20 -9.65
N LEU A 46 2.73 2.31 -8.32
CA LEU A 46 2.32 3.52 -7.60
C LEU A 46 3.26 4.71 -7.86
N ILE A 47 4.56 4.46 -8.01
CA ILE A 47 5.52 5.50 -8.43
C ILE A 47 5.15 6.01 -9.82
N ASN A 48 4.83 5.12 -10.77
CA ASN A 48 4.41 5.52 -12.11
C ASN A 48 3.12 6.37 -12.08
N LEU A 49 2.13 6.01 -11.27
CA LEU A 49 0.91 6.82 -11.10
C LEU A 49 1.21 8.22 -10.52
N ILE A 50 2.16 8.31 -9.58
CA ILE A 50 2.62 9.61 -9.04
C ILE A 50 3.28 10.45 -10.13
N GLU A 51 4.18 9.87 -10.92
CA GLU A 51 4.89 10.56 -12.02
C GLU A 51 3.93 11.07 -13.11
N LEU A 52 2.84 10.33 -13.36
CA LEU A 52 1.77 10.71 -14.28
C LEU A 52 0.76 11.70 -13.70
N ASN A 53 0.95 12.16 -12.45
CA ASN A 53 0.02 13.01 -11.71
C ASN A 53 -1.42 12.45 -11.73
N ALA A 54 -1.53 11.13 -11.50
CA ALA A 54 -2.80 10.43 -11.51
C ALA A 54 -3.76 10.96 -10.43
N THR A 55 -5.05 10.67 -10.64
CA THR A 55 -6.15 11.03 -9.75
C THR A 55 -6.23 10.08 -8.56
N GLU A 56 -6.97 10.47 -7.52
CA GLU A 56 -7.25 9.60 -6.37
C GLU A 56 -7.94 8.29 -6.80
N GLU A 57 -8.81 8.36 -7.82
CA GLU A 57 -9.52 7.21 -8.38
C GLU A 57 -8.54 6.21 -9.03
N ASP A 58 -7.54 6.69 -9.76
CA ASP A 58 -6.50 5.83 -10.34
C ASP A 58 -5.70 5.06 -9.27
N PHE A 59 -5.40 5.71 -8.14
CA PHE A 59 -4.75 5.03 -7.00
C PHE A 59 -5.67 4.02 -6.34
N PHE A 60 -6.96 4.33 -6.20
CA PHE A 60 -7.95 3.39 -5.68
C PHE A 60 -8.07 2.17 -6.58
N ASP A 61 -8.24 2.36 -7.88
CA ASP A 61 -8.41 1.28 -8.86
C ASP A 61 -7.19 0.35 -8.89
N TYR A 62 -5.99 0.92 -8.83
CA TYR A 62 -4.76 0.13 -8.74
C TYR A 62 -4.73 -0.74 -7.47
N LEU A 63 -4.94 -0.14 -6.29
CA LEU A 63 -4.93 -0.91 -5.04
C LEU A 63 -6.08 -1.92 -4.97
N TRP A 64 -7.24 -1.58 -5.52
CA TRP A 64 -8.39 -2.46 -5.59
C TRP A 64 -8.13 -3.68 -6.47
N GLU A 65 -7.48 -3.49 -7.62
CA GLU A 65 -7.04 -4.59 -8.48
C GLU A 65 -5.99 -5.47 -7.78
N VAL A 66 -5.04 -4.88 -7.06
CA VAL A 66 -4.09 -5.61 -6.22
C VAL A 66 -4.81 -6.48 -5.19
N GLU A 67 -5.71 -5.88 -4.40
CA GLU A 67 -6.44 -6.57 -3.35
C GLU A 67 -7.32 -7.71 -3.88
N THR A 68 -8.11 -7.42 -4.91
CA THR A 68 -9.18 -8.32 -5.34
C THR A 68 -8.76 -9.33 -6.41
N LYS A 69 -7.80 -8.98 -7.27
CA LYS A 69 -7.38 -9.85 -8.39
C LYS A 69 -6.02 -10.47 -8.16
N HIS A 70 -5.04 -9.71 -7.68
CA HIS A 70 -3.67 -10.22 -7.50
C HIS A 70 -3.53 -11.01 -6.19
N ILE A 71 -4.07 -10.49 -5.09
CA ILE A 71 -4.06 -11.16 -3.79
C ILE A 71 -5.27 -12.10 -3.65
N GLY A 72 -6.43 -11.70 -4.17
CA GLY A 72 -7.66 -12.53 -4.14
C GLY A 72 -8.52 -12.33 -2.89
N MET A 73 -8.40 -11.18 -2.22
CA MET A 73 -9.25 -10.82 -1.10
C MET A 73 -10.62 -10.30 -1.56
N PRO A 74 -11.68 -10.36 -0.72
CA PRO A 74 -12.99 -9.82 -1.05
C PRO A 74 -13.02 -8.29 -1.32
N GLY A 75 -11.98 -7.57 -0.91
CA GLY A 75 -11.90 -6.12 -1.02
C GLY A 75 -12.43 -5.38 0.21
N ASN A 76 -11.68 -4.41 0.71
CA ASN A 76 -12.11 -3.47 1.74
C ASN A 76 -12.10 -2.05 1.18
N ARG A 77 -13.26 -1.62 0.68
CA ARG A 77 -13.38 -0.35 -0.05
C ARG A 77 -12.98 0.87 0.79
N GLU A 78 -13.36 0.89 2.07
CA GLU A 78 -13.03 1.99 2.99
C GLU A 78 -11.52 2.06 3.26
N ASN A 79 -10.92 0.92 3.57
CA ASN A 79 -9.48 0.83 3.82
C ASN A 79 -8.68 1.22 2.57
N THR A 80 -9.06 0.68 1.40
CA THR A 80 -8.39 0.93 0.12
C THR A 80 -8.55 2.38 -0.32
N THR A 81 -9.72 3.00 -0.12
CA THR A 81 -9.93 4.44 -0.36
C THR A 81 -9.03 5.29 0.54
N THR A 82 -8.92 4.93 1.82
CA THR A 82 -8.10 5.65 2.79
C THR A 82 -6.63 5.64 2.39
N HIS A 83 -6.11 4.50 1.95
CA HIS A 83 -4.71 4.35 1.59
C HIS A 83 -4.39 4.93 0.20
N ALA A 84 -5.30 4.84 -0.77
CA ALA A 84 -5.19 5.55 -2.06
C ALA A 84 -5.02 7.07 -1.84
N LYS A 85 -5.83 7.67 -0.96
CA LYS A 85 -5.72 9.08 -0.56
C LYS A 85 -4.36 9.42 0.05
N LYS A 86 -3.84 8.57 0.94
CA LYS A 86 -2.51 8.78 1.56
C LYS A 86 -1.43 8.83 0.49
N ILE A 87 -1.43 7.89 -0.46
CA ILE A 87 -0.44 7.84 -1.55
C ILE A 87 -0.57 9.06 -2.46
N LYS A 88 -1.79 9.45 -2.85
CA LYS A 88 -2.00 10.65 -3.68
C LYS A 88 -1.45 11.91 -3.02
N ASN A 89 -1.53 12.03 -1.70
CA ASN A 89 -0.99 13.18 -0.98
C ASN A 89 0.54 13.22 -0.90
N LEU A 90 1.26 12.17 -1.33
CA LEU A 90 2.71 12.20 -1.48
C LEU A 90 3.18 13.06 -2.66
N THR A 91 2.28 13.42 -3.60
CA THR A 91 2.60 14.24 -4.78
C THR A 91 2.64 15.74 -4.50
N LYS A 92 2.58 16.16 -3.23
CA LYS A 92 2.56 17.57 -2.80
C LYS A 92 3.93 18.06 -2.35
#